data_AF-A0A6N9PVJ2-F1
#
_entry.id   AF-A0A6N9PVJ2-F1
#
_cell.length_a   1.000
_cell.length_b   1.000
_cell.length_c   1.000
_cell.angle_alpha   90.00
_cell.angle_beta   90.00
_cell.angle_gamma   90.00
#
_symmetry.space_group_name_H-M   'P 1'
#
loop_
_entity.id
_entity.type
_entity.pdbx_description
1 polymer ?
#
loop_
_entity_poly.entity_id
_entity_poly.type
_entity_poly.pdbx_seq_one_letter_code
_entity_poly.pdbx_strand_id
1 'polypeptide(L)'
;MERKYRLKAGETREKCAKYFQRCQETGQVPTAPGLALALGLEGREELEGLAGKEGRTCALLRRALSQVEEANIQAAYKRDSGPSARFILQNGFGYSEKPRQEAPSGIIRVRLTEED
;
A
#
# COMPACT_ATOMS: atom_id res chain seq x y z
N MET A 1 0.87 14.61 28.20
CA MET A 1 2.11 15.08 27.56
C MET A 1 1.87 15.06 26.05
N GLU A 2 1.58 16.21 25.42
CA GLU A 2 1.49 16.28 23.96
C GLU A 2 2.90 16.33 23.36
N ARG A 3 3.40 15.20 22.84
CA ARG A 3 4.52 15.26 21.89
C ARG A 3 3.95 15.69 20.54
N LYS A 4 4.03 16.99 20.24
CA LYS A 4 3.79 17.48 18.87
C LYS A 4 4.92 16.96 17.97
N TYR A 5 4.73 15.81 17.33
CA TYR A 5 5.67 15.28 16.34
C TYR A 5 5.70 16.19 15.11
N ARG A 6 6.59 17.17 15.12
CA ARG A 6 6.76 18.10 14.01
C ARG A 6 7.74 17.49 13.01
N LEU A 7 7.25 16.55 12.20
CA LEU A 7 8.02 15.86 11.17
C LEU A 7 8.57 16.86 10.13
N LYS A 8 9.89 16.98 10.05
CA LYS A 8 10.58 17.75 9.00
C LYS A 8 10.83 16.85 7.79
N ALA A 9 10.58 17.37 6.58
CA ALA A 9 10.66 16.58 5.35
C ALA A 9 12.00 15.85 5.13
N GLY A 10 13.13 16.48 5.48
CA GLY A 10 14.46 15.86 5.38
C GLY A 10 14.61 14.67 6.33
N GLU A 11 14.25 14.87 7.60
CA GLU A 11 14.30 13.83 8.64
C GLU A 11 13.31 12.69 8.33
N THR A 12 12.11 13.00 7.87
CA THR A 12 11.11 12.01 7.44
C THR A 12 11.66 11.14 6.31
N ARG A 13 12.28 11.74 5.30
CA ARG A 13 12.87 11.00 4.18
C ARG A 13 13.95 10.04 4.68
N GLU A 14 14.83 10.51 5.55
CA GLU A 14 15.93 9.70 6.10
C GLU A 14 15.41 8.53 6.95
N LYS A 15 14.45 8.79 7.84
CA LYS A 15 13.85 7.75 8.68
C LYS A 15 13.10 6.69 7.86
N CYS A 16 12.35 7.11 6.83
CA CYS A 16 11.73 6.16 5.90
C CYS A 16 12.79 5.29 5.21
N ALA A 17 13.85 5.89 4.66
CA ALA A 17 14.91 5.14 3.98
C ALA A 17 15.58 4.12 4.91
N LYS A 18 15.93 4.53 6.14
CA LYS A 18 16.51 3.65 7.17
C LYS A 18 15.57 2.49 7.54
N TYR A 19 14.27 2.76 7.65
CA TYR A 19 13.29 1.72 7.95
C TYR A 19 13.23 0.66 6.83
N PHE A 20 13.09 1.09 5.58
CA PHE A 20 13.02 0.15 4.45
C PHE A 20 14.33 -0.62 4.25
N GLN A 21 15.47 0.03 4.42
CA GLN A 21 16.77 -0.63 4.39
C GLN A 21 16.86 -1.73 5.47
N ARG A 22 16.48 -1.42 6.71
CA ARG A 22 16.45 -2.42 7.79
C ARG A 22 15.52 -3.60 7.45
N CYS A 23 14.34 -3.33 6.92
CA CYS A 23 13.42 -4.39 6.49
C CYS A 23 14.06 -5.31 5.45
N GLN A 24 14.77 -4.73 4.47
CA GLN A 24 15.50 -5.48 3.45
C GLN A 24 16.63 -6.34 4.06
N GLU A 25 17.45 -5.75 4.94
CA GLU A 25 18.58 -6.44 5.59
C GLU A 25 18.12 -7.59 6.50
N THR A 26 16.97 -7.44 7.14
CA THR A 26 16.41 -8.43 8.09
C THR A 26 15.44 -9.42 7.44
N GLY A 27 15.13 -9.26 6.15
CA GLY A 27 14.12 -10.06 5.45
C GLY A 27 12.69 -9.85 5.94
N GLN A 28 12.44 -8.79 6.72
CA GLN A 28 11.10 -8.45 7.23
C GLN A 28 10.30 -7.70 6.17
N VAL A 29 9.03 -8.05 6.02
CA VAL A 29 8.10 -7.30 5.17
C VAL A 29 7.71 -6.01 5.92
N PRO A 30 7.87 -4.82 5.31
CA PRO A 30 7.53 -3.56 5.97
C PRO A 30 6.00 -3.47 6.20
N THR A 31 5.58 -2.73 7.22
CA THR A 31 4.17 -2.53 7.58
C THR A 31 3.92 -1.07 7.94
N ALA A 32 2.68 -0.60 7.78
CA ALA A 32 2.32 0.77 8.16
C ALA A 32 2.53 1.05 9.66
N PRO A 33 2.17 0.16 10.61
CA PRO A 33 2.54 0.32 12.02
C PRO A 33 4.05 0.36 12.25
N GLY A 34 4.82 -0.51 11.58
CA GLY A 34 6.28 -0.52 11.73
C GLY A 34 6.94 0.77 11.24
N LEU A 35 6.46 1.30 10.10
CA LEU A 35 6.89 2.59 9.57
C LEU A 35 6.53 3.74 10.52
N ALA A 36 5.31 3.74 11.07
CA ALA A 36 4.87 4.75 12.03
C ALA A 36 5.80 4.81 13.26
N LEU A 37 6.11 3.65 13.84
CA LEU A 37 7.02 3.55 14.98
C LEU A 37 8.44 4.01 14.62
N ALA A 38 8.94 3.68 13.43
CA ALA A 38 10.25 4.15 12.97
C ALA A 38 10.32 5.68 12.76
N LEU A 39 9.19 6.30 12.44
CA LEU A 39 9.04 7.76 12.36
C LEU A 39 8.91 8.43 13.73
N GLY A 40 8.64 7.65 14.78
CA GLY A 40 8.38 8.13 16.13
C GLY A 40 6.90 8.47 16.38
N LEU A 41 5.99 8.02 15.53
CA LEU A 41 4.55 8.18 15.68
C LEU A 41 3.97 7.09 16.59
N GLU A 42 2.77 7.28 17.12
CA GLU A 42 2.09 6.34 18.01
C GLU A 42 1.62 5.07 17.28
N GLY A 43 1.27 5.19 16.00
CA GLY A 43 0.82 4.05 15.21
C GLY A 43 0.31 4.40 13.83
N ARG A 44 -0.32 3.40 13.20
CA ARG A 44 -0.84 3.49 11.82
C ARG A 44 -1.80 4.65 11.63
N GLU A 45 -2.75 4.84 12.53
CA GLU A 45 -3.79 5.87 12.39
C GLU A 45 -3.20 7.28 12.33
N GLU A 46 -2.20 7.57 13.17
CA GLU A 46 -1.51 8.86 13.14
C GLU A 46 -0.74 9.06 11.82
N LEU A 47 -0.05 8.02 11.34
CA LEU A 47 0.64 8.04 10.06
C LEU A 47 -0.31 8.31 8.89
N GLU A 48 -1.43 7.58 8.82
CA GLU A 48 -2.44 7.73 7.78
C GLU A 48 -3.10 9.11 7.85
N GLY A 49 -3.42 9.59 9.06
CA GLY A 49 -4.00 10.91 9.29
C GLY A 49 -3.06 12.07 8.89
N LEU A 50 -1.75 11.91 9.07
CA LEU A 50 -0.75 12.86 8.57
C LEU A 50 -0.59 12.77 7.04
N ALA A 51 -0.56 11.55 6.50
CA ALA A 51 -0.45 11.31 5.07
C ALA A 51 -1.68 11.82 4.28
N GLY A 52 -2.86 11.89 4.90
CA GLY A 52 -4.07 12.44 4.30
C GLY A 52 -4.07 13.97 4.12
N LYS A 53 -3.11 14.69 4.72
CA LYS A 53 -3.01 16.16 4.64
C LYS A 53 -2.16 16.61 3.46
N GLU A 54 -2.21 17.91 3.16
CA GLU A 54 -1.36 18.51 2.14
C GLU A 54 0.04 18.85 2.66
N GLY A 55 0.98 19.04 1.74
CA GLY A 55 2.35 19.45 2.04
C GLY A 55 3.42 18.40 1.73
N ARG A 56 4.67 18.86 1.71
CA ARG A 56 5.83 18.06 1.27
C ARG A 56 6.08 16.83 2.16
N THR A 57 6.00 16.99 3.48
CA THR A 57 6.17 15.87 4.41
C THR A 57 5.05 14.85 4.22
N CYS A 58 3.80 15.29 4.12
CA CYS A 58 2.63 14.43 3.91
C CYS A 58 2.74 13.64 2.60
N ALA A 59 3.24 14.26 1.52
CA ALA A 59 3.52 13.58 0.26
C ALA A 59 4.61 12.49 0.39
N LEU A 60 5.64 12.72 1.22
CA LEU A 60 6.64 11.69 1.52
C LEU A 60 6.03 10.51 2.30
N LEU A 61 5.12 10.78 3.23
CA LEU A 61 4.41 9.74 3.99
C LEU A 61 3.50 8.90 3.08
N ARG A 62 2.75 9.54 2.17
CA ARG A 62 1.96 8.82 1.16
C ARG A 62 2.83 7.91 0.30
N ARG A 63 3.98 8.42 -0.18
CA ARG A 63 4.93 7.60 -0.94
C ARG A 63 5.45 6.41 -0.12
N ALA A 64 5.75 6.62 1.15
CA ALA A 64 6.23 5.54 2.03
C ALA A 64 5.13 4.49 2.27
N LEU A 65 3.87 4.89 2.43
CA LEU A 65 2.74 3.96 2.51
C LEU A 65 2.60 3.13 1.22
N SER A 66 2.74 3.73 0.04
CA SER A 66 2.75 2.97 -1.23
C SER A 66 3.92 1.99 -1.34
N GLN A 67 5.08 2.29 -0.74
CA GLN A 67 6.21 1.35 -0.68
C GLN A 67 5.93 0.17 0.25
N VAL A 68 5.24 0.41 1.37
CA VAL A 68 4.73 -0.66 2.25
C VAL A 68 3.78 -1.56 1.46
N GLU A 69 2.84 -0.97 0.73
CA GLU A 69 1.90 -1.70 -0.12
C GLU A 69 2.62 -2.58 -1.14
N GLU A 70 3.47 -2.00 -1.97
CA GLU A 70 4.23 -2.74 -2.99
C GLU A 70 5.00 -3.93 -2.41
N ALA A 71 5.72 -3.72 -1.29
CA ALA A 71 6.48 -4.80 -0.66
C ALA A 71 5.58 -5.94 -0.14
N ASN A 72 4.39 -5.62 0.37
CA ASN A 72 3.43 -6.63 0.81
C ASN A 72 2.83 -7.39 -0.37
N ILE A 73 2.54 -6.71 -1.49
CA ILE A 73 2.08 -7.34 -2.73
C ILE A 73 3.12 -8.36 -3.21
N GLN A 74 4.38 -7.95 -3.32
CA GLN A 74 5.47 -8.84 -3.74
C GLN A 74 5.66 -10.02 -2.77
N ALA A 75 5.56 -9.78 -1.47
CA ALA A 75 5.65 -10.85 -0.46
C ALA A 75 4.48 -11.83 -0.53
N ALA A 76 3.28 -11.33 -0.82
CA ALA A 76 2.07 -12.15 -0.98
C ALA A 76 2.19 -13.10 -2.18
N TYR A 77 2.70 -12.61 -3.32
CA TYR A 77 2.94 -13.45 -4.50
C TYR A 77 4.03 -14.50 -4.28
N LYS A 78 5.07 -14.22 -3.47
CA LYS A 78 6.15 -15.17 -3.17
C LYS A 78 5.75 -16.31 -2.23
N ARG A 79 4.64 -16.17 -1.48
CA ARG A 79 4.21 -17.13 -0.45
C ARG A 79 3.22 -18.21 -0.94
N ASP A 80 3.10 -18.38 -2.26
CA ASP A 80 2.36 -19.48 -2.92
C ASP A 80 0.95 -19.76 -2.40
N SER A 81 0.26 -18.76 -1.85
CA SER A 81 -1.11 -18.90 -1.36
C SER A 81 -1.97 -17.74 -1.83
N GLY A 82 -2.61 -17.96 -2.98
CA GLY A 82 -3.65 -17.06 -3.51
C GLY A 82 -4.66 -16.59 -2.45
N PRO A 83 -5.15 -17.44 -1.52
CA PRO A 83 -6.06 -17.03 -0.46
C PRO A 83 -5.47 -16.02 0.53
N SER A 84 -4.24 -16.23 1.01
CA SER A 84 -3.58 -15.32 1.96
C SER A 84 -3.20 -13.99 1.29
N ALA A 85 -2.76 -14.05 0.03
CA ALA A 85 -2.51 -12.85 -0.77
C ALA A 85 -3.78 -12.01 -0.95
N ARG A 86 -4.89 -12.67 -1.32
CA ARG A 86 -6.20 -12.03 -1.47
C ARG A 86 -6.67 -11.40 -0.17
N PHE A 87 -6.52 -12.09 0.96
CA PHE A 87 -6.88 -11.55 2.28
C PHE A 87 -6.12 -10.26 2.61
N ILE A 88 -4.79 -10.25 2.39
CA ILE A 88 -3.93 -9.09 2.64
C ILE A 88 -4.31 -7.92 1.72
N LEU A 89 -4.50 -8.18 0.43
CA LEU A 89 -4.87 -7.16 -0.56
C LEU A 89 -6.23 -6.51 -0.22
N GLN A 90 -7.22 -7.31 0.13
CA GLN A 90 -8.57 -6.83 0.43
C GLN A 90 -8.62 -6.04 1.75
N ASN A 91 -8.09 -6.61 2.83
CA ASN A 91 -8.25 -6.03 4.16
C ASN A 91 -7.15 -5.00 4.50
N GLY A 92 -5.97 -5.13 3.89
CA GLY A 92 -4.83 -4.25 4.15
C GLY A 92 -4.76 -3.03 3.22
N PHE A 93 -5.18 -3.18 1.97
CA PHE A 93 -5.00 -2.15 0.93
C PHE A 93 -6.29 -1.79 0.17
N GLY A 94 -7.43 -2.40 0.50
CA GLY A 94 -8.72 -2.05 -0.08
C GLY A 94 -8.96 -2.55 -1.50
N TYR A 95 -8.18 -3.52 -1.97
CA TYR A 95 -8.43 -4.15 -3.28
C TYR A 95 -9.76 -4.88 -3.21
N SER A 96 -10.57 -4.75 -4.26
CA SER A 96 -11.85 -5.45 -4.36
C SER A 96 -11.86 -6.35 -5.58
N GLU A 97 -12.71 -7.37 -5.56
CA GLU A 97 -12.98 -8.12 -6.78
C GLU A 97 -13.56 -7.19 -7.85
N LYS A 98 -13.15 -7.40 -9.11
CA LYS A 98 -13.85 -6.74 -10.21
C LYS A 98 -15.30 -7.19 -10.17
N PRO A 99 -16.27 -6.27 -10.31
CA PRO A 99 -17.67 -6.64 -10.36
C PRO A 99 -17.84 -7.68 -11.46
N ARG A 100 -18.54 -8.77 -11.12
CA ARG A 100 -18.85 -9.81 -12.10
C ARG A 100 -19.75 -9.16 -13.14
N GLN A 101 -19.25 -9.01 -14.35
CA GLN A 101 -20.06 -8.51 -15.45
C GLN A 101 -21.14 -9.55 -15.70
N GLU A 102 -22.39 -9.22 -15.39
CA GLU A 102 -23.50 -10.08 -15.74
C GLU A 102 -23.48 -10.25 -17.27
N ALA A 103 -23.53 -11.49 -17.73
CA ALA A 103 -23.67 -11.74 -19.15
C ALA A 103 -24.93 -10.98 -19.62
N PRO A 104 -24.85 -10.17 -20.70
CA PRO A 104 -26.02 -9.47 -21.18
C PRO A 104 -27.13 -10.50 -21.43
N SER A 105 -28.32 -10.25 -20.92
CA SER A 105 -29.48 -11.15 -21.04
C SER A 105 -30.02 -11.27 -22.49
N GLY A 106 -29.30 -10.70 -23.46
CA GLY A 106 -29.65 -10.68 -24.87
C GLY A 106 -28.75 -11.58 -25.72
N ILE A 107 -29.25 -11.95 -26.89
CA ILE A 107 -28.50 -12.70 -27.90
C ILE A 107 -27.34 -11.85 -28.39
N ILE A 108 -26.11 -12.28 -28.12
CA ILE A 108 -24.91 -11.69 -28.72
C ILE A 108 -24.87 -12.08 -30.19
N ARG A 109 -25.10 -11.11 -31.09
CA ARG A 109 -25.00 -11.31 -32.55
C ARG A 109 -23.60 -10.89 -33.02
N VAL A 110 -22.79 -11.88 -33.37
CA VAL A 110 -21.47 -11.67 -33.99
C VAL A 110 -21.65 -11.68 -35.50
N ARG A 111 -21.15 -10.64 -36.20
CA ARG A 111 -20.96 -10.66 -37.65
C ARG A 111 -19.47 -10.81 -37.93
N LEU A 112 -19.11 -11.84 -38.68
CA LEU A 112 -17.77 -11.99 -39.19
C LEU A 112 -17.66 -11.11 -40.44
N THR A 113 -16.71 -10.20 -40.45
CA THR A 113 -16.27 -9.51 -41.67
C THR A 113 -15.08 -10.29 -42.20
N GLU A 114 -15.14 -10.71 -43.46
CA GLU A 114 -13.96 -11.20 -44.17
C GLU A 114 -13.01 -10.00 -44.32
N GLU A 115 -11.80 -10.12 -43.78
CA GLU A 115 -10.71 -9.19 -44.08
C GLU A 115 -10.19 -9.51 -45.49
N ASP A 116 -10.11 -8.50 -46.36
CA ASP A 116 -9.54 -8.57 -47.72
C ASP A 116 -8.03 -8.83 -47.71
#